data_AF-A0A1A3PTH7-F1
#
_entry.id   AF-A0A1A3PTH7-F1
#
_cell.length_a   1.000
_cell.length_b   1.000
_cell.length_c   1.000
_cell.angle_alpha   90.00
_cell.angle_beta   90.00
_cell.angle_gamma   90.00
#
_symmetry.space_group_name_H-M   'P 1'
#
loop_
_entity.id
_entity.type
_entity.pdbx_description
1 polymer ?
#
loop_
_entity_poly.entity_id
_entity_poly.type
_entity_poly.pdbx_seq_one_letter_code
_entity_poly.pdbx_strand_id
1 'polypeptide(L)'
;MLAAGTSLGAALAATPGAAFADSSTDPYSWLDQVVSGLPVPAADAAAPLDMQISISGFDLFPTLGNTATAESSFGSFAVAIGDGAHANASGGFLDGAFAYGTDANAGAGLAGNFDIAIANGDNSTAGAGVGGSFVVAIANGDNSNAGAGIGSNFDIAAADGDGSKAVVGIGGGWNIATAEGANSSANAGFGQFDIASATGTGSNASAVGNLDLALANGDNSNAAAEGGSLSAALAAGPNVDATANGNVDIALVINTGTAADQAFAGGTSLSAPGNYDIATVIGTGSSAFAGADPTTAGNWDLAAAFGDLLHAIATGGNNLLDILPSV
;
A
#
# COMPACT_ATOMS: atom_id res chain seq x y z
N MET A 1 -1.68 -26.60 -3.70
CA MET A 1 -1.53 -25.37 -4.49
C MET A 1 -0.96 -24.31 -3.57
N LEU A 2 0.32 -24.01 -3.72
CA LEU A 2 1.05 -23.01 -2.94
C LEU A 2 1.56 -21.99 -3.97
N ALA A 3 0.81 -20.91 -4.12
CA ALA A 3 1.17 -19.75 -4.94
C ALA A 3 0.94 -18.49 -4.08
N ALA A 4 1.72 -18.38 -3.01
CA ALA A 4 1.83 -17.20 -2.19
C ALA A 4 3.32 -17.12 -1.80
N GLY A 5 4.10 -16.33 -2.55
CA GLY A 5 5.54 -16.28 -2.31
C GLY A 5 6.39 -15.68 -3.43
N THR A 6 5.87 -14.79 -4.27
CA THR A 6 6.69 -14.13 -5.32
C THR A 6 6.47 -12.62 -5.49
N SER A 7 5.73 -11.92 -4.62
CA SER A 7 5.64 -10.45 -4.68
C SER A 7 6.77 -9.71 -3.94
N LEU A 8 7.43 -10.31 -2.94
CA LEU A 8 8.57 -9.70 -2.25
C LEU A 8 9.91 -9.79 -3.02
N GLY A 9 9.93 -10.44 -4.19
CA GLY A 9 11.15 -10.68 -4.97
C GLY A 9 11.40 -9.71 -6.12
N ALA A 10 10.41 -8.91 -6.53
CA ALA A 10 10.51 -8.08 -7.73
C ALA A 10 11.08 -6.66 -7.47
N ALA A 11 11.04 -6.17 -6.23
CA ALA A 11 11.55 -4.83 -5.88
C ALA A 11 13.09 -4.73 -5.80
N LEU A 12 13.83 -5.86 -5.82
CA LEU A 12 15.31 -5.83 -5.70
C LEU A 12 16.06 -5.88 -7.04
N ALA A 13 15.36 -6.06 -8.17
CA ALA A 13 16.01 -6.32 -9.46
C ALA A 13 16.25 -5.08 -10.36
N ALA A 14 15.87 -3.87 -9.92
CA ALA A 14 16.01 -2.65 -10.74
C ALA A 14 17.14 -1.71 -10.28
N THR A 15 18.18 -2.22 -9.61
CA THR A 15 19.39 -1.42 -9.34
C THR A 15 20.35 -1.45 -10.55
N PRO A 16 20.78 -0.31 -11.10
CA PRO A 16 21.84 -0.27 -12.09
C PRO A 16 23.14 -0.83 -11.51
N GLY A 17 23.66 -1.91 -12.10
CA GLY A 17 24.94 -2.50 -11.70
C GLY A 17 26.11 -1.53 -11.97
N ALA A 18 26.74 -1.05 -10.90
CA ALA A 18 28.04 -0.38 -10.97
C ALA A 18 29.16 -1.43 -11.10
N ALA A 19 30.02 -1.28 -12.10
CA ALA A 19 31.22 -2.11 -12.28
C ALA A 19 32.30 -1.74 -11.26
N PHE A 20 33.00 -2.73 -10.69
CA PHE A 20 34.18 -2.52 -9.85
C PHE A 20 35.45 -3.07 -10.53
N ALA A 21 36.49 -2.25 -10.57
CA ALA A 21 37.84 -2.62 -10.98
C ALA A 21 38.62 -3.23 -9.79
N ASP A 22 39.39 -4.29 -10.06
CA ASP A 22 40.21 -5.01 -9.09
C ASP A 22 41.49 -4.21 -8.74
N SER A 23 41.58 -3.73 -7.49
CA SER A 23 42.68 -2.92 -6.96
C SER A 23 43.73 -3.73 -6.18
N SER A 24 43.77 -5.05 -6.34
CA SER A 24 44.45 -5.98 -5.42
C SER A 24 45.99 -5.92 -5.32
N THR A 25 46.68 -5.00 -6.02
CA THR A 25 48.17 -4.95 -6.00
C THR A 25 48.80 -3.66 -5.49
N ASP A 26 48.01 -2.67 -5.07
CA ASP A 26 48.56 -1.45 -4.47
C ASP A 26 48.49 -1.49 -2.92
N PRO A 27 49.63 -1.54 -2.21
CA PRO A 27 49.69 -1.61 -0.74
C PRO A 27 49.27 -0.29 -0.05
N TYR A 28 49.06 0.79 -0.80
CA TYR A 28 48.50 2.05 -0.32
C TYR A 28 47.16 2.42 -0.98
N SER A 29 46.52 1.47 -1.69
CA SER A 29 45.20 1.63 -2.34
C SER A 29 44.07 2.07 -1.40
N TRP A 30 44.22 1.79 -0.10
CA TRP A 30 43.27 2.17 0.93
C TRP A 30 43.20 3.69 1.15
N LEU A 31 44.22 4.46 0.73
CA LEU A 31 44.20 5.93 0.81
C LEU A 31 43.66 6.58 -0.46
N ASP A 32 43.87 5.96 -1.62
CA ASP A 32 43.44 6.48 -2.93
C ASP A 32 41.93 6.24 -3.16
N GLN A 33 41.36 5.13 -2.64
CA GLN A 33 39.91 4.89 -2.61
C GLN A 33 39.13 5.89 -1.73
N VAL A 34 39.79 6.53 -0.76
CA VAL A 34 39.15 7.49 0.15
C VAL A 34 39.10 8.90 -0.48
N VAL A 35 39.96 9.23 -1.45
CA VAL A 35 40.12 10.62 -1.93
C VAL A 35 40.01 10.80 -3.46
N SER A 36 40.32 9.81 -4.31
CA SER A 36 40.48 10.07 -5.76
C SER A 36 39.68 9.16 -6.71
N GLY A 37 39.06 8.09 -6.20
CA GLY A 37 38.47 7.02 -7.04
C GLY A 37 36.99 7.14 -7.42
N LEU A 38 36.28 8.18 -6.98
CA LEU A 38 34.90 8.42 -7.41
C LEU A 38 34.92 9.34 -8.65
N PRO A 39 34.63 8.84 -9.87
CA PRO A 39 34.17 9.71 -10.94
C PRO A 39 32.72 10.07 -10.61
N VAL A 40 32.55 10.87 -9.56
CA VAL A 40 31.40 11.75 -9.49
C VAL A 40 31.55 12.64 -10.72
N PRO A 41 30.49 12.87 -11.51
CA PRO A 41 30.43 14.12 -12.27
C PRO A 41 30.95 15.21 -11.31
N ALA A 42 31.80 16.12 -11.76
CA ALA A 42 32.02 17.32 -10.99
C ALA A 42 30.63 17.93 -10.81
N ALA A 43 29.97 17.61 -9.69
CA ALA A 43 28.85 18.34 -9.17
C ALA A 43 29.36 19.77 -9.21
N ASP A 44 28.60 20.64 -9.85
CA ASP A 44 28.91 22.06 -9.82
C ASP A 44 29.24 22.40 -8.37
N ALA A 45 30.52 22.67 -8.08
CA ALA A 45 31.03 22.82 -6.72
C ALA A 45 30.41 24.06 -6.01
N ALA A 46 29.51 24.76 -6.70
CA ALA A 46 28.78 25.92 -6.25
C ALA A 46 27.52 25.58 -5.43
N ALA A 47 26.92 24.39 -5.55
CA ALA A 47 25.75 24.02 -4.77
C ALA A 47 26.13 23.03 -3.65
N PRO A 48 26.12 23.43 -2.37
CA PRO A 48 26.25 22.46 -1.27
C PRO A 48 25.16 21.38 -1.40
N LEU A 49 25.51 20.13 -1.05
CA LEU A 49 24.53 19.04 -0.96
C LEU A 49 23.42 19.44 0.02
N ASP A 50 22.16 19.41 -0.44
CA ASP A 50 21.02 19.71 0.42
C ASP A 50 20.67 18.49 1.28
N MET A 51 21.31 18.34 2.44
CA MET A 51 21.24 17.16 3.29
C MET A 51 21.41 17.49 4.78
N GLN A 52 20.57 16.88 5.61
CA GLN A 52 20.76 16.83 7.07
C GLN A 52 20.61 15.40 7.58
N ILE A 53 21.43 15.05 8.57
CA ILE A 53 21.34 13.79 9.31
C ILE A 53 21.34 14.10 10.81
N SER A 54 20.32 13.61 11.51
CA SER A 54 20.19 13.70 12.96
C SER A 54 20.18 12.31 13.56
N ILE A 55 21.04 12.06 14.55
CA ILE A 55 21.07 10.79 15.28
C ILE A 55 21.02 11.08 16.76
N SER A 56 20.03 10.51 17.45
CA SER A 56 19.87 10.70 18.89
C SER A 56 19.79 12.16 19.33
N GLY A 57 19.21 13.03 18.50
CA GLY A 57 19.13 14.47 18.72
C GLY A 57 20.41 15.25 18.43
N PHE A 58 21.44 14.61 17.87
CA PHE A 58 22.67 15.27 17.44
C PHE A 58 22.72 15.38 15.93
N ASP A 59 22.91 16.60 15.42
CA ASP A 59 23.17 16.83 14.01
C ASP A 59 24.58 16.36 13.64
N LEU A 60 24.70 15.44 12.69
CA LEU A 60 25.98 15.02 12.12
C LEU A 60 26.44 15.94 10.99
N PHE A 61 25.49 16.43 10.20
CA PHE A 61 25.71 17.44 9.16
C PHE A 61 24.87 18.68 9.51
N PRO A 62 25.47 19.88 9.57
CA PRO A 62 24.80 21.06 10.10
C PRO A 62 23.75 21.63 9.14
N THR A 63 22.69 22.18 9.73
CA THR A 63 21.53 22.87 9.12
C THR A 63 21.86 24.18 8.40
N LEU A 64 23.03 24.78 8.66
CA LEU A 64 23.31 26.14 8.20
C LEU A 64 23.60 26.15 6.69
N GLY A 65 22.66 26.72 5.92
CA GLY A 65 22.72 26.76 4.46
C GLY A 65 21.99 25.60 3.78
N ASN A 66 21.29 24.78 4.56
CA ASN A 66 20.50 23.64 4.10
C ASN A 66 19.01 23.93 4.20
N THR A 67 18.20 23.43 3.28
CA THR A 67 16.74 23.48 3.42
C THR A 67 16.18 22.16 3.92
N ALA A 68 16.89 21.04 3.68
CA ALA A 68 16.55 19.75 4.24
C ALA A 68 16.69 19.80 5.78
N THR A 69 15.66 19.30 6.47
CA THR A 69 15.55 19.30 7.93
C THR A 69 15.41 17.88 8.46
N ALA A 70 16.26 17.48 9.40
CA ALA A 70 16.24 16.18 10.07
C ALA A 70 16.21 16.37 11.59
N GLU A 71 15.20 15.83 12.26
CA GLU A 71 15.04 15.90 13.72
C GLU A 71 14.89 14.48 14.30
N SER A 72 15.62 14.17 15.37
CA SER A 72 15.52 12.88 16.05
C SER A 72 15.52 13.03 17.58
N SER A 73 14.82 12.16 18.29
CA SER A 73 14.96 11.98 19.75
C SER A 73 16.10 11.01 20.07
N PHE A 74 16.46 10.89 21.36
CA PHE A 74 17.47 9.93 21.82
C PHE A 74 17.12 8.49 21.38
N GLY A 75 18.07 7.81 20.74
CA GLY A 75 17.88 6.46 20.21
C GLY A 75 17.22 6.39 18.84
N SER A 76 16.67 7.49 18.32
CA SER A 76 16.07 7.57 16.99
C SER A 76 17.06 8.14 15.97
N PHE A 77 16.70 8.09 14.70
CA PHE A 77 17.50 8.62 13.61
C PHE A 77 16.65 9.20 12.49
N ALA A 78 17.09 10.30 11.92
CA ALA A 78 16.41 11.01 10.84
C ALA A 78 17.39 11.44 9.75
N VAL A 79 17.00 11.28 8.49
CA VAL A 79 17.79 11.65 7.30
C VAL A 79 16.89 12.39 6.33
N ALA A 80 17.28 13.60 5.95
CA ALA A 80 16.62 14.39 4.91
C ALA A 80 17.61 14.73 3.80
N ILE A 81 17.27 14.48 2.55
CA ILE A 81 18.06 14.84 1.36
C ILE A 81 17.13 15.43 0.30
N GLY A 82 17.41 16.66 -0.14
CA GLY A 82 16.62 17.38 -1.15
C GLY A 82 16.13 18.73 -0.66
N ASP A 83 15.84 19.63 -1.60
CA ASP A 83 15.33 20.97 -1.30
C ASP A 83 13.98 20.86 -0.58
N GLY A 84 13.83 21.44 0.61
CA GLY A 84 12.62 21.38 1.43
C GLY A 84 12.33 20.01 2.08
N ALA A 85 13.19 19.01 1.91
CA ALA A 85 12.96 17.68 2.48
C ALA A 85 12.92 17.72 4.02
N HIS A 86 11.98 17.01 4.64
CA HIS A 86 11.78 17.03 6.08
C HIS A 86 11.63 15.62 6.64
N ALA A 87 12.54 15.22 7.54
CA ALA A 87 12.50 13.95 8.26
C ALA A 87 12.43 14.18 9.76
N ASN A 88 11.39 13.66 10.42
CA ASN A 88 11.18 13.81 11.85
C ASN A 88 10.93 12.45 12.52
N ALA A 89 11.85 12.07 13.40
CA ALA A 89 11.77 10.89 14.26
C ALA A 89 11.78 11.30 15.74
N SER A 90 11.02 12.34 16.10
CA SER A 90 10.95 12.91 17.44
C SER A 90 9.58 12.64 18.09
N GLY A 91 9.55 11.68 19.01
CA GLY A 91 8.34 11.38 19.78
C GLY A 91 8.35 10.04 20.49
N GLY A 92 9.28 9.16 20.10
CA GLY A 92 9.46 7.83 20.67
C GLY A 92 10.92 7.43 20.87
N PHE A 93 11.12 6.12 20.98
CA PHE A 93 12.42 5.47 21.02
C PHE A 93 12.61 4.53 19.82
N LEU A 94 13.80 4.58 19.22
CA LEU A 94 14.19 3.76 18.07
C LEU A 94 13.33 3.96 16.82
N ASP A 95 12.89 5.20 16.59
CA ASP A 95 12.17 5.57 15.38
C ASP A 95 13.15 5.94 14.25
N GLY A 96 12.72 5.73 13.00
CA GLY A 96 13.49 6.04 11.80
C GLY A 96 12.66 6.86 10.82
N ALA A 97 13.15 8.04 10.45
CA ALA A 97 12.52 8.88 9.42
C ALA A 97 13.50 9.17 8.28
N PHE A 98 13.07 8.95 7.04
CA PHE A 98 13.88 9.19 5.85
C PHE A 98 13.09 9.94 4.79
N ALA A 99 13.53 11.14 4.43
CA ALA A 99 12.93 11.95 3.39
C ALA A 99 13.95 12.19 2.28
N TYR A 100 13.64 11.72 1.06
CA TYR A 100 14.50 11.79 -0.11
C TYR A 100 13.72 12.38 -1.29
N GLY A 101 14.09 13.56 -1.76
CA GLY A 101 13.39 14.27 -2.83
C GLY A 101 13.00 15.69 -2.43
N THR A 102 12.67 16.53 -3.40
CA THR A 102 12.22 17.90 -3.14
C THR A 102 10.88 17.88 -2.42
N ASP A 103 10.77 18.63 -1.33
CA ASP A 103 9.57 18.70 -0.47
C ASP A 103 9.07 17.34 0.06
N ALA A 104 9.93 16.30 0.08
CA ALA A 104 9.60 15.01 0.66
C ALA A 104 9.44 15.12 2.17
N ASN A 105 8.45 14.45 2.76
CA ASN A 105 8.16 14.53 4.20
C ASN A 105 8.00 13.15 4.84
N ALA A 106 8.86 12.81 5.80
CA ALA A 106 8.78 11.59 6.58
C ALA A 106 8.65 11.90 8.07
N GLY A 107 7.57 11.42 8.70
CA GLY A 107 7.34 11.55 10.14
C GLY A 107 7.16 10.19 10.80
N ALA A 108 7.99 9.85 11.77
CA ALA A 108 7.94 8.61 12.53
C ALA A 108 7.83 8.86 14.04
N GLY A 109 7.00 8.07 14.71
CA GLY A 109 7.04 7.92 16.16
C GLY A 109 6.40 9.06 16.95
N LEU A 110 5.38 9.74 16.42
CA LEU A 110 4.65 10.78 17.13
C LEU A 110 3.88 10.16 18.32
N ALA A 111 4.56 10.00 19.47
CA ALA A 111 4.14 9.27 20.67
C ALA A 111 4.18 7.72 20.57
N GLY A 112 4.99 7.19 19.65
CA GLY A 112 5.16 5.75 19.41
C GLY A 112 6.55 5.19 19.73
N ASN A 113 6.87 3.98 19.27
CA ASN A 113 8.24 3.42 19.33
C ASN A 113 8.47 2.44 18.18
N PHE A 114 9.71 2.34 17.72
CA PHE A 114 10.10 1.42 16.65
C PHE A 114 9.36 1.68 15.34
N ASP A 115 9.00 2.95 15.09
CA ASP A 115 8.25 3.34 13.90
C ASP A 115 9.21 3.74 12.78
N ILE A 116 8.86 3.41 11.53
CA ILE A 116 9.68 3.70 10.35
C ILE A 116 8.83 4.44 9.32
N ALA A 117 9.27 5.64 8.94
CA ALA A 117 8.68 6.42 7.85
C ALA A 117 9.74 6.68 6.76
N ILE A 118 9.43 6.31 5.52
CA ILE A 118 10.30 6.52 4.35
C ILE A 118 9.49 7.23 3.27
N ALA A 119 9.86 8.45 2.92
CA ALA A 119 9.32 9.21 1.80
C ALA A 119 10.43 9.39 0.76
N ASN A 120 10.25 8.84 -0.44
CA ASN A 120 11.23 8.82 -1.52
C ASN A 120 10.57 9.23 -2.84
N GLY A 121 10.83 10.44 -3.30
CA GLY A 121 10.19 11.07 -4.45
C GLY A 121 9.78 12.51 -4.12
N ASP A 122 9.63 13.35 -5.13
CA ASP A 122 9.28 14.75 -4.93
C ASP A 122 7.84 14.86 -4.38
N ASN A 123 7.63 15.70 -3.37
CA ASN A 123 6.36 15.85 -2.67
C ASN A 123 5.79 14.54 -2.07
N SER A 124 6.62 13.50 -1.90
CA SER A 124 6.19 12.25 -1.26
C SER A 124 5.97 12.46 0.25
N THR A 125 5.02 11.75 0.84
CA THR A 125 4.71 11.86 2.27
C THR A 125 4.58 10.48 2.92
N ALA A 126 5.32 10.25 4.00
CA ALA A 126 5.22 9.06 4.82
C ALA A 126 5.00 9.42 6.30
N GLY A 127 3.95 8.89 6.91
CA GLY A 127 3.63 9.08 8.32
C GLY A 127 3.44 7.75 9.04
N ALA A 128 4.27 7.44 10.03
CA ALA A 128 4.21 6.22 10.82
C ALA A 128 4.06 6.51 12.32
N GLY A 129 3.11 5.82 12.97
CA GLY A 129 3.12 5.66 14.42
C GLY A 129 2.69 6.89 15.21
N VAL A 130 1.48 7.40 14.95
CA VAL A 130 0.87 8.42 15.82
C VAL A 130 0.24 7.73 17.03
N GLY A 131 1.00 7.55 18.11
CA GLY A 131 0.56 6.85 19.33
C GLY A 131 0.55 5.33 19.24
N GLY A 132 1.21 4.76 18.22
CA GLY A 132 1.35 3.33 17.95
C GLY A 132 2.77 2.80 18.19
N SER A 133 3.06 1.53 17.93
CA SER A 133 4.42 1.01 17.91
C SER A 133 4.61 -0.06 16.84
N PHE A 134 5.82 -0.19 16.33
CA PHE A 134 6.17 -1.10 15.23
C PHE A 134 5.36 -0.81 13.95
N VAL A 135 5.19 0.47 13.63
CA VAL A 135 4.45 0.93 12.46
C VAL A 135 5.42 1.26 11.33
N VAL A 136 5.07 0.89 10.10
CA VAL A 136 5.87 1.16 8.92
C VAL A 136 5.03 1.92 7.88
N ALA A 137 5.53 3.07 7.43
CA ALA A 137 4.97 3.83 6.31
C ALA A 137 6.06 4.07 5.25
N ILE A 138 5.81 3.67 4.01
CA ILE A 138 6.75 3.81 2.89
C ILE A 138 6.01 4.44 1.71
N ALA A 139 6.43 5.62 1.28
CA ALA A 139 5.93 6.32 0.11
C ALA A 139 7.07 6.47 -0.90
N ASN A 140 7.02 5.71 -1.99
CA ASN A 140 7.99 5.72 -3.08
C ASN A 140 7.30 6.23 -4.36
N GLY A 141 7.90 7.22 -5.04
CA GLY A 141 7.36 7.88 -6.23
C GLY A 141 6.90 9.31 -5.94
N ASP A 142 6.79 10.11 -6.98
CA ASP A 142 6.44 11.53 -6.84
C ASP A 142 4.98 11.68 -6.40
N ASN A 143 4.71 12.56 -5.45
CA ASN A 143 3.38 12.77 -4.86
C ASN A 143 2.77 11.50 -4.22
N SER A 144 3.58 10.48 -3.93
CA SER A 144 3.11 9.28 -3.24
C SER A 144 2.80 9.57 -1.76
N ASN A 145 1.85 8.82 -1.17
CA ASN A 145 1.43 9.04 0.20
C ASN A 145 1.21 7.72 0.96
N ALA A 146 1.95 7.53 2.04
CA ALA A 146 1.77 6.41 2.95
C ALA A 146 1.49 6.90 4.38
N GLY A 147 0.36 6.49 4.94
CA GLY A 147 -0.01 6.80 6.33
C GLY A 147 -0.36 5.53 7.09
N ALA A 148 0.33 5.26 8.20
CA ALA A 148 0.06 4.10 9.03
C ALA A 148 0.01 4.43 10.53
N GLY A 149 -0.84 3.69 11.25
CA GLY A 149 -0.73 3.49 12.69
C GLY A 149 -1.11 4.68 13.57
N ILE A 150 -2.28 5.28 13.34
CA ILE A 150 -2.84 6.24 14.31
C ILE A 150 -3.47 5.44 15.46
N GLY A 151 -2.76 5.31 16.58
CA GLY A 151 -3.23 4.67 17.81
C GLY A 151 -3.24 3.13 17.78
N SER A 152 -2.45 2.52 16.90
CA SER A 152 -2.42 1.08 16.63
C SER A 152 -0.99 0.56 16.46
N ASN A 153 -0.80 -0.76 16.58
CA ASN A 153 0.53 -1.39 16.52
C ASN A 153 0.62 -2.33 15.32
N PHE A 154 1.84 -2.52 14.79
CA PHE A 154 2.13 -3.50 13.72
C PHE A 154 1.41 -3.22 12.39
N ASP A 155 1.17 -1.94 12.09
CA ASP A 155 0.55 -1.53 10.85
C ASP A 155 1.58 -1.23 9.77
N ILE A 156 1.23 -1.53 8.52
CA ILE A 156 2.09 -1.32 7.37
C ILE A 156 1.31 -0.60 6.27
N ALA A 157 1.76 0.59 5.87
CA ALA A 157 1.31 1.27 4.66
C ALA A 157 2.49 1.41 3.68
N ALA A 158 2.34 0.90 2.46
CA ALA A 158 3.33 1.05 1.41
C ALA A 158 2.68 1.53 0.12
N ALA A 159 3.05 2.71 -0.35
CA ALA A 159 2.64 3.31 -1.60
C ALA A 159 3.87 3.37 -2.52
N ASP A 160 3.84 2.67 -3.66
CA ASP A 160 4.92 2.59 -4.64
C ASP A 160 4.39 2.95 -6.03
N GLY A 161 4.81 4.11 -6.54
CA GLY A 161 4.41 4.68 -7.82
C GLY A 161 3.94 6.13 -7.69
N ASP A 162 4.03 6.89 -8.78
CA ASP A 162 3.66 8.30 -8.79
C ASP A 162 2.17 8.50 -8.47
N GLY A 163 1.88 9.36 -7.50
CA GLY A 163 0.52 9.61 -7.01
C GLY A 163 -0.15 8.42 -6.33
N SER A 164 0.60 7.35 -6.00
CA SER A 164 0.07 6.19 -5.27
C SER A 164 -0.26 6.55 -3.83
N LYS A 165 -1.22 5.84 -3.23
CA LYS A 165 -1.69 6.11 -1.87
C LYS A 165 -1.94 4.82 -1.10
N ALA A 166 -1.29 4.67 0.06
CA ALA A 166 -1.56 3.60 1.00
C ALA A 166 -1.93 4.18 2.37
N VAL A 167 -3.08 3.79 2.91
CA VAL A 167 -3.52 4.25 4.22
C VAL A 167 -3.95 3.06 5.05
N VAL A 168 -3.42 3.00 6.26
CA VAL A 168 -3.96 2.18 7.34
C VAL A 168 -4.76 3.08 8.29
N GLY A 169 -5.95 2.62 8.67
CA GLY A 169 -6.91 3.38 9.46
C GLY A 169 -6.48 3.65 10.90
N ILE A 170 -7.43 4.21 11.67
CA ILE A 170 -7.22 4.62 13.06
C ILE A 170 -7.65 3.49 13.99
N GLY A 171 -6.73 3.04 14.84
CA GLY A 171 -7.01 2.04 15.86
C GLY A 171 -7.23 0.63 15.31
N GLY A 172 -6.95 -0.35 16.16
CA GLY A 172 -6.85 -1.75 15.76
C GLY A 172 -5.55 -1.99 14.97
N GLY A 173 -4.74 -2.93 15.45
CA GLY A 173 -3.44 -3.20 14.86
C GLY A 173 -3.48 -4.29 13.79
N TRP A 174 -2.32 -4.53 13.19
CA TRP A 174 -2.06 -5.60 12.21
C TRP A 174 -2.71 -5.39 10.85
N ASN A 175 -2.95 -4.15 10.48
CA ASN A 175 -3.52 -3.81 9.18
C ASN A 175 -2.41 -3.55 8.15
N ILE A 176 -2.65 -3.95 6.90
CA ILE A 176 -1.68 -3.82 5.81
C ILE A 176 -2.36 -3.16 4.61
N ALA A 177 -1.86 -2.01 4.19
CA ALA A 177 -2.25 -1.33 2.95
C ALA A 177 -1.05 -1.27 2.00
N THR A 178 -1.20 -1.79 0.79
CA THR A 178 -0.14 -1.82 -0.24
C THR A 178 -0.70 -1.32 -1.57
N ALA A 179 -0.21 -0.19 -2.06
CA ALA A 179 -0.59 0.40 -3.34
C ALA A 179 0.62 0.41 -4.27
N GLU A 180 0.59 -0.34 -5.36
CA GLU A 180 1.67 -0.52 -6.32
C GLU A 180 1.21 -0.12 -7.73
N GLY A 181 1.79 0.92 -8.29
CA GLY A 181 1.45 1.48 -9.60
C GLY A 181 1.01 2.94 -9.52
N ALA A 182 1.10 3.65 -10.65
CA ALA A 182 0.75 5.05 -10.71
C ALA A 182 -0.74 5.27 -10.39
N ASN A 183 -1.03 6.23 -9.50
CA ASN A 183 -2.38 6.54 -9.01
C ASN A 183 -3.12 5.35 -8.39
N SER A 184 -2.41 4.31 -7.94
CA SER A 184 -3.03 3.20 -7.19
C SER A 184 -3.40 3.64 -5.77
N SER A 185 -4.42 3.01 -5.18
CA SER A 185 -4.91 3.35 -3.85
C SER A 185 -5.22 2.09 -3.04
N ALA A 186 -4.68 1.98 -1.84
CA ALA A 186 -4.99 0.92 -0.89
C ALA A 186 -5.38 1.52 0.46
N ASN A 187 -6.50 1.05 1.02
CA ASN A 187 -7.03 1.48 2.30
C ASN A 187 -7.39 0.25 3.14
N ALA A 188 -6.57 -0.05 4.15
CA ALA A 188 -6.93 -1.00 5.20
C ALA A 188 -7.44 -0.17 6.39
N GLY A 189 -8.76 0.05 6.44
CA GLY A 189 -9.42 1.08 7.23
C GLY A 189 -9.50 0.80 8.73
N PHE A 190 -10.66 1.12 9.32
CA PHE A 190 -10.91 0.84 10.73
C PHE A 190 -11.06 -0.66 10.93
N GLY A 191 -10.40 -1.20 11.95
CA GLY A 191 -10.45 -2.63 12.17
C GLY A 191 -9.14 -3.22 12.64
N GLN A 192 -9.11 -4.55 12.73
CA GLN A 192 -7.88 -5.30 12.95
C GLN A 192 -7.72 -6.36 11.88
N PHE A 193 -6.47 -6.63 11.49
CA PHE A 193 -6.09 -7.67 10.54
C PHE A 193 -6.65 -7.49 9.12
N ASP A 194 -6.93 -6.26 8.73
CA ASP A 194 -7.40 -5.93 7.39
C ASP A 194 -6.22 -5.86 6.41
N ILE A 195 -6.39 -6.41 5.22
CA ILE A 195 -5.40 -6.40 4.15
C ILE A 195 -6.01 -5.78 2.90
N ALA A 196 -5.49 -4.63 2.48
CA ALA A 196 -5.80 -3.99 1.21
C ALA A 196 -4.55 -3.97 0.32
N SER A 197 -4.64 -4.54 -0.88
CA SER A 197 -3.57 -4.52 -1.87
C SER A 197 -4.11 -4.12 -3.24
N ALA A 198 -3.61 -3.02 -3.78
CA ALA A 198 -3.94 -2.50 -5.09
C ALA A 198 -2.68 -2.50 -5.95
N THR A 199 -2.62 -3.36 -6.96
CA THR A 199 -1.51 -3.48 -7.91
C THR A 199 -2.02 -3.16 -9.32
N GLY A 200 -1.41 -2.19 -9.99
CA GLY A 200 -1.79 -1.71 -11.32
C GLY A 200 -2.11 -0.22 -11.34
N THR A 201 -2.06 0.38 -12.53
CA THR A 201 -2.33 1.81 -12.70
C THR A 201 -3.80 2.11 -12.40
N GLY A 202 -4.07 3.06 -11.51
CA GLY A 202 -5.43 3.42 -11.12
C GLY A 202 -6.22 2.30 -10.43
N SER A 203 -5.53 1.28 -9.90
CA SER A 203 -6.16 0.22 -9.10
C SER A 203 -6.57 0.74 -7.72
N ASN A 204 -7.62 0.17 -7.14
CA ASN A 204 -8.14 0.57 -5.83
C ASN A 204 -8.53 -0.63 -4.99
N ALA A 205 -8.04 -0.70 -3.75
CA ALA A 205 -8.38 -1.73 -2.77
C ALA A 205 -8.83 -1.09 -1.45
N SER A 206 -9.98 -1.52 -0.93
CA SER A 206 -10.57 -1.04 0.34
C SER A 206 -10.96 -2.23 1.19
N ALA A 207 -10.30 -2.42 2.34
CA ALA A 207 -10.67 -3.40 3.35
C ALA A 207 -11.05 -2.65 4.63
N VAL A 208 -12.32 -2.68 5.03
CA VAL A 208 -12.84 -1.90 6.16
C VAL A 208 -13.76 -2.75 7.02
N GLY A 209 -13.28 -3.14 8.21
CA GLY A 209 -14.07 -3.91 9.15
C GLY A 209 -13.20 -4.68 10.14
N ASN A 210 -13.14 -6.01 10.04
CA ASN A 210 -12.15 -6.81 10.78
C ASN A 210 -11.85 -8.09 10.00
N LEU A 211 -10.56 -8.39 9.83
CA LEU A 211 -10.07 -9.54 9.09
C LEU A 211 -10.60 -9.54 7.63
N ASP A 212 -10.75 -8.36 7.05
CA ASP A 212 -11.21 -8.19 5.68
C ASP A 212 -10.03 -8.20 4.70
N LEU A 213 -10.28 -8.72 3.49
CA LEU A 213 -9.28 -8.86 2.43
C LEU A 213 -9.77 -8.21 1.14
N ALA A 214 -9.08 -7.17 0.68
CA ALA A 214 -9.32 -6.53 -0.61
C ALA A 214 -8.08 -6.61 -1.49
N LEU A 215 -8.16 -7.29 -2.62
CA LEU A 215 -7.07 -7.49 -3.57
C LEU A 215 -7.51 -7.03 -4.96
N ALA A 216 -7.02 -5.88 -5.41
CA ALA A 216 -7.22 -5.35 -6.74
C ALA A 216 -5.91 -5.51 -7.54
N ASN A 217 -5.91 -6.40 -8.54
CA ASN A 217 -4.73 -6.74 -9.33
C ASN A 217 -5.02 -6.56 -10.83
N GLY A 218 -4.63 -5.40 -11.35
CA GLY A 218 -4.75 -5.01 -12.75
C GLY A 218 -5.09 -3.52 -12.89
N ASP A 219 -4.90 -2.98 -14.08
CA ASP A 219 -5.18 -1.56 -14.34
C ASP A 219 -6.67 -1.25 -14.20
N ASN A 220 -7.01 -0.17 -13.49
CA ASN A 220 -8.38 0.22 -13.17
C ASN A 220 -9.21 -0.91 -12.52
N SER A 221 -8.56 -1.78 -11.74
CA SER A 221 -9.26 -2.79 -10.92
C SER A 221 -9.72 -2.18 -9.61
N ASN A 222 -10.88 -2.62 -9.11
CA ASN A 222 -11.45 -2.20 -7.84
C ASN A 222 -11.80 -3.44 -7.01
N ALA A 223 -11.34 -3.49 -5.76
CA ALA A 223 -11.70 -4.51 -4.78
C ALA A 223 -12.13 -3.82 -3.48
N ALA A 224 -13.34 -4.11 -3.00
CA ALA A 224 -13.88 -3.55 -1.77
C ALA A 224 -14.45 -4.66 -0.87
N ALA A 225 -13.82 -4.89 0.28
CA ALA A 225 -14.34 -5.74 1.35
C ALA A 225 -14.75 -4.83 2.52
N GLU A 226 -16.05 -4.56 2.66
CA GLU A 226 -16.55 -3.52 3.56
C GLU A 226 -17.73 -4.02 4.41
N GLY A 227 -18.06 -3.26 5.46
CA GLY A 227 -19.37 -3.35 6.11
C GLY A 227 -19.54 -4.51 7.11
N GLY A 228 -18.48 -5.25 7.42
CA GLY A 228 -18.56 -6.35 8.39
C GLY A 228 -17.22 -6.92 8.83
N SER A 229 -17.07 -8.24 8.72
CA SER A 229 -15.88 -8.97 9.14
C SER A 229 -15.73 -10.24 8.33
N LEU A 230 -14.48 -10.63 8.09
CA LEU A 230 -14.13 -11.85 7.37
C LEU A 230 -14.55 -11.85 5.89
N SER A 231 -14.75 -10.68 5.29
CA SER A 231 -15.16 -10.53 3.90
C SER A 231 -13.95 -10.46 2.96
N ALA A 232 -14.11 -10.94 1.73
CA ALA A 232 -13.04 -11.02 0.75
C ALA A 232 -13.49 -10.52 -0.63
N ALA A 233 -12.81 -9.52 -1.15
CA ALA A 233 -12.95 -9.02 -2.51
C ALA A 233 -11.65 -9.25 -3.28
N LEU A 234 -11.71 -10.03 -4.37
CA LEU A 234 -10.59 -10.30 -5.26
C LEU A 234 -10.97 -9.91 -6.68
N ALA A 235 -10.34 -8.85 -7.18
CA ALA A 235 -10.49 -8.36 -8.55
C ALA A 235 -9.18 -8.57 -9.31
N ALA A 236 -9.15 -9.51 -10.25
CA ALA A 236 -7.97 -9.82 -11.06
C ALA A 236 -8.24 -9.57 -12.54
N GLY A 237 -7.35 -8.80 -13.18
CA GLY A 237 -7.48 -8.34 -14.57
C GLY A 237 -7.77 -6.84 -14.64
N PRO A 238 -7.85 -6.26 -15.86
CA PRO A 238 -8.17 -4.85 -16.02
C PRO A 238 -9.68 -4.58 -15.88
N ASN A 239 -10.06 -3.36 -15.51
CA ASN A 239 -11.46 -2.87 -15.53
C ASN A 239 -12.45 -3.77 -14.77
N VAL A 240 -12.05 -4.27 -13.61
CA VAL A 240 -12.85 -5.22 -12.79
C VAL A 240 -13.34 -4.54 -11.52
N ASP A 241 -14.51 -4.95 -11.05
CA ASP A 241 -15.07 -4.50 -9.78
C ASP A 241 -15.53 -5.70 -8.94
N ALA A 242 -14.82 -5.99 -7.86
CA ALA A 242 -15.21 -7.00 -6.87
C ALA A 242 -15.60 -6.31 -5.56
N THR A 243 -16.85 -6.47 -5.12
CA THR A 243 -17.33 -5.88 -3.87
C THR A 243 -17.97 -6.95 -2.98
N ALA A 244 -17.44 -7.14 -1.79
CA ALA A 244 -18.01 -7.96 -0.71
C ALA A 244 -18.45 -7.03 0.42
N ASN A 245 -19.76 -6.94 0.69
CA ASN A 245 -20.31 -6.02 1.68
C ASN A 245 -21.21 -6.72 2.69
N GLY A 246 -20.74 -6.82 3.94
CA GLY A 246 -21.39 -7.57 5.01
C GLY A 246 -20.39 -8.47 5.73
N ASN A 247 -20.88 -9.55 6.35
CA ASN A 247 -20.02 -10.51 7.04
C ASN A 247 -19.84 -11.79 6.23
N VAL A 248 -18.58 -12.20 6.09
CA VAL A 248 -18.19 -13.47 5.45
C VAL A 248 -18.66 -13.54 3.99
N ASP A 249 -18.67 -12.40 3.31
CA ASP A 249 -19.04 -12.31 1.89
C ASP A 249 -17.80 -12.46 1.01
N ILE A 250 -17.97 -13.09 -0.16
CA ILE A 250 -16.86 -13.33 -1.10
C ILE A 250 -17.26 -12.82 -2.49
N ALA A 251 -16.55 -11.80 -2.97
CA ALA A 251 -16.63 -11.34 -4.34
C ALA A 251 -15.33 -11.68 -5.09
N LEU A 252 -15.46 -12.41 -6.20
CA LEU A 252 -14.35 -12.82 -7.02
C LEU A 252 -14.59 -12.45 -8.48
N VAL A 253 -13.63 -11.76 -9.08
CA VAL A 253 -13.58 -11.51 -10.52
C VAL A 253 -12.22 -11.90 -11.07
N ILE A 254 -12.22 -12.74 -12.11
CA ILE A 254 -11.06 -13.01 -12.95
C ILE A 254 -11.42 -12.61 -14.39
N ASN A 255 -11.05 -11.40 -14.77
CA ASN A 255 -11.27 -10.87 -16.11
C ASN A 255 -10.14 -11.31 -17.04
N THR A 256 -10.52 -11.98 -18.11
CA THR A 256 -9.61 -12.50 -19.13
C THR A 256 -9.55 -11.63 -20.40
N GLY A 257 -10.26 -10.51 -20.42
CA GLY A 257 -10.41 -9.63 -21.58
C GLY A 257 -10.37 -8.13 -21.24
N THR A 258 -11.10 -7.33 -22.02
CA THR A 258 -11.05 -5.86 -21.95
C THR A 258 -12.35 -5.21 -21.51
N ALA A 259 -13.48 -5.92 -21.65
CA ALA A 259 -14.76 -5.45 -21.15
C ALA A 259 -14.78 -5.53 -19.62
N ALA A 260 -15.58 -4.68 -18.98
CA ALA A 260 -15.66 -4.64 -17.53
C ALA A 260 -16.43 -5.86 -16.99
N ASP A 261 -15.96 -6.39 -15.87
CA ASP A 261 -16.63 -7.45 -15.12
C ASP A 261 -16.96 -6.98 -13.70
N GLN A 262 -18.04 -7.51 -13.13
CA GLN A 262 -18.47 -7.14 -11.79
C GLN A 262 -18.94 -8.34 -10.95
N ALA A 263 -18.39 -8.52 -9.76
CA ALA A 263 -18.93 -9.42 -8.75
C ALA A 263 -19.32 -8.62 -7.50
N PHE A 264 -20.56 -8.78 -7.06
CA PHE A 264 -21.08 -8.13 -5.86
C PHE A 264 -21.71 -9.17 -4.94
N ALA A 265 -21.10 -9.39 -3.78
CA ALA A 265 -21.60 -10.28 -2.73
C ALA A 265 -22.05 -9.46 -1.52
N GLY A 266 -23.24 -9.78 -1.01
CA GLY A 266 -23.90 -9.02 0.04
C GLY A 266 -24.86 -7.99 -0.54
N GLY A 267 -24.83 -6.76 -0.04
CA GLY A 267 -25.98 -5.86 -0.15
C GLY A 267 -25.59 -4.41 -0.04
N THR A 268 -26.25 -3.53 -0.80
CA THR A 268 -25.96 -2.09 -0.75
C THR A 268 -26.61 -1.38 0.45
N SER A 269 -27.42 -2.10 1.25
CA SER A 269 -28.15 -1.55 2.38
C SER A 269 -27.33 -1.66 3.66
N LEU A 270 -26.98 -0.54 4.28
CA LEU A 270 -26.31 -0.53 5.60
C LEU A 270 -27.15 -1.18 6.71
N SER A 271 -28.47 -1.25 6.54
CA SER A 271 -29.38 -1.90 7.50
C SER A 271 -29.58 -3.40 7.27
N ALA A 272 -29.15 -3.89 6.11
CA ALA A 272 -29.38 -5.25 5.65
C ALA A 272 -28.31 -5.60 4.59
N PRO A 273 -27.03 -5.64 4.96
CA PRO A 273 -25.97 -5.91 3.99
C PRO A 273 -26.08 -7.32 3.42
N GLY A 274 -26.81 -8.23 4.04
CA GLY A 274 -26.67 -9.64 3.70
C GLY A 274 -25.35 -10.19 4.23
N ASN A 275 -25.24 -11.51 4.29
CA ASN A 275 -24.07 -12.18 4.85
C ASN A 275 -23.94 -13.58 4.24
N TYR A 276 -22.71 -14.08 4.23
CA TYR A 276 -22.38 -15.41 3.73
C TYR A 276 -22.69 -15.59 2.23
N ASP A 277 -22.63 -14.50 1.47
CA ASP A 277 -22.94 -14.47 0.05
C ASP A 277 -21.68 -14.65 -0.80
N ILE A 278 -21.81 -15.28 -1.96
CA ILE A 278 -20.71 -15.52 -2.89
C ILE A 278 -21.11 -15.04 -4.29
N ALA A 279 -20.33 -14.09 -4.82
CA ALA A 279 -20.42 -13.65 -6.20
C ALA A 279 -19.12 -13.97 -6.94
N THR A 280 -19.21 -14.67 -8.06
CA THR A 280 -18.03 -15.07 -8.84
C THR A 280 -18.22 -14.80 -10.32
N VAL A 281 -17.22 -14.17 -10.94
CA VAL A 281 -17.11 -13.99 -12.38
C VAL A 281 -15.76 -14.52 -12.85
N ILE A 282 -15.77 -15.38 -13.86
CA ILE A 282 -14.59 -15.78 -14.62
C ILE A 282 -14.95 -15.66 -16.10
N GLY A 283 -14.40 -14.66 -16.79
CA GLY A 283 -14.76 -14.39 -18.19
C GLY A 283 -14.44 -12.98 -18.66
N THR A 284 -15.32 -12.41 -19.48
CA THR A 284 -15.25 -11.02 -19.97
C THR A 284 -16.64 -10.44 -20.25
N GLY A 285 -16.89 -9.23 -19.79
CA GLY A 285 -18.18 -8.54 -19.94
C GLY A 285 -19.31 -9.17 -19.12
N SER A 286 -18.98 -9.83 -18.02
CA SER A 286 -19.88 -10.64 -17.20
C SER A 286 -20.12 -10.03 -15.83
N SER A 287 -21.22 -10.43 -15.19
CA SER A 287 -21.52 -9.99 -13.83
C SER A 287 -22.22 -11.04 -12.98
N ALA A 288 -22.01 -10.96 -11.66
CA ALA A 288 -22.62 -11.81 -10.66
C ALA A 288 -23.04 -10.99 -9.44
N PHE A 289 -24.31 -11.12 -9.03
CA PHE A 289 -24.88 -10.42 -7.88
C PHE A 289 -25.52 -11.44 -6.92
N ALA A 290 -24.98 -11.56 -5.71
CA ALA A 290 -25.51 -12.43 -4.66
C ALA A 290 -25.78 -11.61 -3.39
N GLY A 291 -26.91 -11.85 -2.72
CA GLY A 291 -27.22 -11.26 -1.42
C GLY A 291 -28.44 -10.35 -1.41
N ALA A 292 -28.33 -9.21 -0.73
CA ALA A 292 -29.48 -8.35 -0.46
C ALA A 292 -29.95 -7.54 -1.66
N ASP A 293 -31.26 -7.30 -1.71
CA ASP A 293 -31.84 -6.21 -2.50
C ASP A 293 -32.00 -4.96 -1.61
N PRO A 294 -32.36 -3.78 -2.16
CA PRO A 294 -32.52 -2.55 -1.37
C PRO A 294 -33.54 -2.63 -0.21
N THR A 295 -34.39 -3.65 -0.18
CA THR A 295 -35.52 -3.83 0.73
C THR A 295 -35.46 -5.12 1.57
N THR A 296 -34.67 -6.11 1.16
CA THR A 296 -34.64 -7.45 1.76
C THR A 296 -33.20 -7.92 1.91
N ALA A 297 -32.79 -8.24 3.14
CA ALA A 297 -31.53 -8.94 3.38
C ALA A 297 -31.55 -10.29 2.64
N GLY A 298 -30.50 -10.59 1.88
CA GLY A 298 -30.22 -11.92 1.37
C GLY A 298 -29.04 -12.52 2.12
N ASN A 299 -29.06 -13.81 2.39
CA ASN A 299 -27.97 -14.49 3.07
C ASN A 299 -27.80 -15.87 2.47
N TRP A 300 -26.57 -16.36 2.44
CA TRP A 300 -26.21 -17.67 1.89
C TRP A 300 -26.54 -17.80 0.39
N ASP A 301 -26.43 -16.69 -0.34
CA ASP A 301 -26.72 -16.66 -1.77
C ASP A 301 -25.45 -16.93 -2.59
N LEU A 302 -25.61 -17.55 -3.77
CA LEU A 302 -24.52 -17.81 -4.70
C LEU A 302 -24.92 -17.38 -6.11
N ALA A 303 -24.18 -16.42 -6.67
CA ALA A 303 -24.25 -16.03 -8.08
C ALA A 303 -22.89 -16.31 -8.74
N ALA A 304 -22.88 -17.07 -9.84
CA ALA A 304 -21.65 -17.38 -10.57
C ALA A 304 -21.82 -17.31 -12.09
N ALA A 305 -20.92 -16.60 -12.75
CA ALA A 305 -20.84 -16.50 -14.21
C ALA A 305 -19.48 -17.04 -14.70
N PHE A 306 -19.51 -18.08 -15.55
CA PHE A 306 -18.32 -18.75 -16.09
C PHE A 306 -18.29 -18.64 -17.63
N GLY A 307 -17.91 -17.49 -18.16
CA GLY A 307 -17.90 -17.22 -19.60
C GLY A 307 -18.10 -15.73 -19.89
N ASP A 308 -18.34 -15.42 -21.16
CA ASP A 308 -18.43 -14.04 -21.63
C ASP A 308 -19.88 -13.56 -21.74
N LEU A 309 -20.11 -12.29 -21.40
CA LEU A 309 -21.42 -11.63 -21.52
C LEU A 309 -22.55 -12.33 -20.73
N LEU A 310 -22.22 -12.89 -19.57
CA LEU A 310 -23.15 -13.58 -18.68
C LEU A 310 -23.57 -12.69 -17.51
N HIS A 311 -24.77 -12.90 -16.97
CA HIS A 311 -25.30 -12.10 -15.86
C HIS A 311 -26.06 -12.99 -14.87
N ALA A 312 -25.40 -13.40 -13.79
CA ALA A 312 -25.98 -14.23 -12.74
C ALA A 312 -26.56 -13.38 -11.60
N ILE A 313 -27.78 -13.67 -11.16
CA ILE A 313 -28.48 -12.92 -10.10
C ILE A 313 -29.10 -13.88 -9.07
N ALA A 314 -28.62 -13.81 -7.84
CA ALA A 314 -29.14 -14.51 -6.68
C ALA A 314 -29.42 -13.50 -5.55
N THR A 315 -30.36 -12.58 -5.76
CA THR A 315 -30.64 -11.47 -4.82
C THR A 315 -32.09 -11.45 -4.29
N GLY A 316 -32.30 -10.86 -3.11
CA GLY A 316 -33.63 -10.52 -2.60
C GLY A 316 -34.32 -11.62 -1.79
N GLY A 317 -33.57 -12.63 -1.34
CA GLY A 317 -34.02 -13.73 -0.51
C GLY A 317 -32.83 -14.46 0.10
N ASN A 318 -33.06 -15.53 0.86
CA ASN A 318 -31.95 -16.33 1.41
C ASN A 318 -31.82 -17.64 0.64
N ASN A 319 -30.60 -18.16 0.54
CA ASN A 319 -30.27 -19.45 -0.09
C ASN A 319 -30.62 -19.51 -1.58
N LEU A 320 -30.49 -18.38 -2.26
CA LEU A 320 -30.67 -18.28 -3.69
C LEU A 320 -29.42 -18.78 -4.43
N LEU A 321 -29.64 -19.34 -5.61
CA LEU A 321 -28.57 -19.89 -6.43
C LEU A 321 -28.82 -19.55 -7.89
N ASP A 322 -27.84 -18.93 -8.52
CA ASP A 322 -27.80 -18.75 -9.97
C ASP A 322 -26.38 -19.02 -10.49
N ILE A 323 -26.26 -19.97 -11.42
CA ILE A 323 -24.99 -20.35 -12.03
C ILE A 323 -25.18 -20.39 -13.54
N LEU A 324 -24.43 -19.53 -14.24
CA LEU A 324 -24.39 -19.47 -15.70
C LEU A 324 -23.06 -20.05 -16.19
N PRO A 325 -23.05 -21.29 -16.72
CA PRO A 325 -21.86 -21.87 -17.33
C PRO A 325 -21.64 -21.36 -18.76
N SER A 326 -20.41 -21.47 -19.24
CA SER A 326 -20.08 -21.31 -20.65
C SER A 326 -20.69 -22.46 -21.46
N VAL A 327 -21.12 -22.14 -22.67
CA VAL A 327 -21.65 -23.09 -23.66
C VAL A 327 -20.60 -23.51 -24.67
#